data_AF-A0A1C7HYP4-F1
#
_entry.id   AF-A0A1C7HYP4-F1
#
_cell.length_a   1.000
_cell.length_b   1.000
_cell.length_c   1.000
_cell.angle_alpha   90.00
_cell.angle_beta   90.00
_cell.angle_gamma   90.00
#
_symmetry.space_group_name_H-M   'P 1'
#
loop_
_entity.id
_entity.type
_entity.pdbx_description
1 polymer ?
#
loop_
_entity_poly.entity_id
_entity_poly.type
_entity_poly.pdbx_seq_one_letter_code
_entity_poly.pdbx_strand_id
1 'polypeptide(L)' 'MEKEIDQEVMDMCNFRDFIEQRGIEQSLLQGKAEGKVEGKVEATFLHVKKLVQRINVSAMDAMNILDVEDDIRPAIL' A
#
# COMPACT_ATOMS: atom_id res chain seq x y z
N MET A 1 6.02 -42.76 -23.05
CA MET A 1 7.27 -42.00 -23.16
C MET A 1 7.06 -40.63 -23.79
N GLU A 2 6.99 -40.44 -25.13
CA GLU A 2 6.80 -39.08 -25.71
C GLU A 2 5.53 -38.38 -25.20
N LYS A 3 4.38 -39.07 -25.22
CA LYS A 3 3.10 -38.52 -24.72
C LYS A 3 3.07 -38.21 -23.22
N GLU A 4 3.90 -38.88 -22.41
CA GLU A 4 3.98 -38.62 -20.97
C GLU A 4 4.81 -37.38 -20.70
N ILE A 5 5.92 -37.22 -21.44
CA ILE A 5 6.77 -36.03 -21.37
C ILE A 5 5.99 -34.80 -21.83
N ASP A 6 5.21 -34.91 -22.91
CA ASP A 6 4.36 -33.80 -23.38
C ASP A 6 3.33 -33.36 -22.31
N GLN A 7 2.73 -34.32 -21.60
CA GLN A 7 1.77 -34.02 -20.53
C GLN A 7 2.45 -33.35 -19.33
N GLU A 8 3.60 -33.86 -18.90
CA GLU A 8 4.38 -33.25 -17.82
C GLU A 8 4.80 -31.82 -18.15
N VAL A 9 5.23 -31.55 -19.39
CA VAL A 9 5.59 -30.20 -19.85
C VAL A 9 4.37 -29.27 -19.84
N MET A 10 3.21 -29.73 -20.31
CA MET A 10 1.97 -28.94 -20.25
C MET A 10 1.58 -28.62 -18.81
N ASP A 11 1.66 -29.59 -17.91
CA ASP A 11 1.33 -29.40 -16.49
C ASP A 11 2.31 -28.44 -15.80
N MET A 12 3.61 -28.51 -16.14
CA MET A 12 4.59 -27.55 -15.65
C MET A 12 4.33 -26.12 -16.16
N CYS A 13 3.95 -25.96 -17.43
CA CYS A 13 3.58 -24.64 -17.98
C CYS A 13 2.35 -24.08 -17.25
N ASN A 14 1.30 -24.88 -17.07
CA ASN A 14 0.10 -24.47 -16.35
C ASN A 14 0.42 -24.09 -14.90
N PHE A 15 1.29 -24.86 -14.24
CA PHE A 15 1.73 -24.56 -12.88
C PHE A 15 2.55 -23.26 -12.82
N ARG A 16 3.43 -23.02 -13.79
CA ARG A 16 4.17 -21.76 -13.89
C ARG A 16 3.23 -20.57 -14.03
N ASP A 17 2.27 -20.64 -14.96
CA ASP A 17 1.31 -19.57 -15.20
C ASP A 17 0.46 -19.29 -13.94
N PHE A 18 0.06 -20.35 -13.24
CA PHE A 18 -0.64 -20.22 -11.96
C PHE A 18 0.20 -19.47 -10.90
N ILE A 19 1.47 -19.82 -10.75
CA ILE A 19 2.37 -19.14 -9.80
C ILE A 19 2.58 -17.68 -10.19
N GLU A 20 2.78 -17.38 -11.47
CA GLU A 20 2.95 -16.01 -11.97
C GLU A 20 1.71 -15.17 -11.71
N GLN A 21 0.52 -15.67 -12.05
CA GLN A 21 -0.75 -14.98 -11.80
C GLN A 21 -0.97 -14.73 -10.32
N ARG A 22 -0.72 -15.72 -9.47
CA ARG A 22 -0.85 -15.58 -8.01
C ARG A 22 0.14 -14.54 -7.47
N GLY A 23 1.37 -14.51 -7.98
CA GLY A 23 2.36 -13.51 -7.61
C GLY A 23 1.93 -12.08 -8.00
N ILE A 24 1.37 -11.91 -9.19
CA ILE A 24 0.84 -10.61 -9.66
C ILE A 24 -0.33 -10.16 -8.78
N GLU A 25 -1.28 -11.05 -8.47
CA GLU A 25 -2.42 -10.73 -7.63
C GLU A 25 -1.98 -10.30 -6.23
N GLN A 26 -1.08 -11.07 -5.60
CA GLN A 26 -0.57 -10.76 -4.27
C GLN A 26 0.18 -9.43 -4.23
N SER A 27 1.09 -9.20 -5.18
CA SER A 27 1.87 -7.96 -5.23
C SER A 27 0.99 -6.73 -5.53
N LEU A 28 -0.04 -6.86 -6.36
CA LEU A 28 -0.99 -5.78 -6.62
C LEU A 28 -1.81 -5.44 -5.38
N LEU A 29 -2.26 -6.44 -4.63
CA LEU A 29 -3.01 -6.24 -3.38
C LEU A 29 -2.14 -5.57 -2.33
N GLN A 30 -0.91 -6.06 -2.13
CA GLN A 30 0.04 -5.48 -1.20
C GLN A 30 0.37 -4.03 -1.57
N GLY A 31 0.75 -3.78 -2.84
CA GLY A 31 1.10 -2.43 -3.30
C GLY A 31 -0.07 -1.44 -3.19
N LYS A 32 -1.31 -1.86 -3.44
CA LYS A 32 -2.50 -1.01 -3.22
C LYS A 32 -2.71 -0.69 -1.75
N ALA A 33 -2.49 -1.65 -0.85
CA ALA A 33 -2.62 -1.43 0.58
C ALA A 33 -1.56 -0.45 1.10
N GLU A 34 -0.29 -0.68 0.74
CA GLU A 34 0.83 0.19 1.09
C GLU A 34 0.63 1.60 0.53
N GLY A 35 0.30 1.75 -0.76
CA GLY A 35 0.07 3.05 -1.38
C GLY A 35 -1.13 3.82 -0.80
N LYS A 36 -2.16 3.12 -0.30
CA LYS A 36 -3.28 3.78 0.40
C LYS A 36 -2.83 4.34 1.75
N VAL A 37 -1.95 3.63 2.47
CA VAL A 37 -1.38 4.11 3.73
C VAL A 37 -0.47 5.31 3.48
N GLU A 38 0.46 5.20 2.52
CA GLU A 38 1.35 6.30 2.14
C GLU A 38 0.57 7.55 1.72
N GLY A 39 -0.42 7.39 0.82
CA GLY A 39 -1.25 8.50 0.38
C GLY A 39 -2.06 9.15 1.50
N LYS A 40 -2.52 8.37 2.48
CA LYS A 40 -3.19 8.91 3.68
C LYS A 40 -2.22 9.76 4.50
N VAL A 41 -1.00 9.29 4.73
CA VAL A 41 0.03 10.02 5.48
C VAL A 41 0.38 11.33 4.76
N GLU A 42 0.66 11.28 3.46
CA GLU A 42 1.01 12.47 2.67
C GLU A 42 -0.10 13.53 2.65
N ALA A 43 -1.35 13.10 2.43
CA ALA A 43 -2.50 14.00 2.46
C ALA A 43 -2.66 14.64 3.85
N THR A 44 -2.56 13.85 4.90
CA THR A 44 -2.70 14.33 6.28
C THR A 44 -1.59 15.32 6.64
N PHE A 45 -0.33 15.02 6.28
CA PHE A 45 0.79 15.94 6.45
C PHE A 45 0.53 17.29 5.76
N LEU A 46 0.04 17.26 4.51
CA LEU A 46 -0.29 18.47 3.77
C LEU A 46 -1.40 19.28 4.45
N HIS A 47 -2.44 18.61 4.96
CA HIS A 47 -3.54 19.27 5.67
C HIS A 47 -3.11 19.88 7.00
N VAL A 48 -2.32 19.15 7.81
CA VAL A 48 -1.72 19.66 9.05
C VAL A 48 -0.86 20.88 8.75
N LYS A 49 0.05 20.81 7.77
CA LYS A 49 0.91 21.94 7.36
C LYS A 49 0.09 23.17 6.99
N LYS A 50 -0.95 22.99 6.16
CA LYS A 50 -1.84 24.10 5.75
C LYS A 50 -2.58 24.69 6.95
N LEU A 51 -3.02 23.87 7.90
CA LEU A 51 -3.74 24.33 9.09
C LEU A 51 -2.82 25.14 10.00
N VAL A 52 -1.62 24.62 10.32
CA VAL A 52 -0.58 25.33 11.07
C VAL A 52 -0.32 26.72 10.47
N GLN A 53 -0.17 26.80 9.15
CA GLN A 53 0.09 28.07 8.45
C GLN A 53 -1.09 29.06 8.50
N ARG A 54 -2.33 28.58 8.48
CA ARG A 54 -3.52 29.43 8.38
C ARG A 54 -4.00 30.00 9.71
N ILE A 55 -3.96 29.19 10.76
CA ILE A 55 -4.50 29.55 12.08
C ILE A 55 -3.42 29.66 13.17
N ASN A 56 -2.14 29.51 12.79
CA ASN A 56 -0.98 29.68 13.67
C ASN A 56 -1.04 28.83 14.96
N VAL A 57 -1.40 27.56 14.80
CA VAL A 57 -1.39 26.55 15.87
C VAL A 57 -0.16 25.64 15.74
N SER A 58 0.20 24.92 16.81
CA SER A 58 1.28 23.93 16.72
C SER A 58 0.89 22.76 15.81
N ALA A 59 1.87 22.01 15.29
CA ALA A 59 1.59 20.79 14.53
C ALA A 59 0.82 19.75 15.37
N MET A 60 1.11 19.68 16.68
CA MET A 60 0.42 18.79 17.61
C MET A 60 -1.06 19.16 17.76
N ASP A 61 -1.35 20.45 17.92
CA ASP A 61 -2.71 20.97 18.02
C ASP A 61 -3.46 20.81 16.69
N ALA A 62 -2.79 21.04 15.56
CA ALA A 62 -3.37 20.81 14.24
C ALA A 62 -3.78 19.34 14.04
N MET A 63 -2.96 18.39 14.49
CA MET A 63 -3.29 16.96 14.45
C MET A 63 -4.45 16.62 15.39
N ASN A 64 -4.52 17.24 16.58
CA ASN A 64 -5.64 17.07 17.50
C ASN A 64 -6.95 17.64 16.92
N ILE A 65 -6.90 18.80 16.25
CA ILE A 65 -8.06 19.42 15.59
C ILE A 65 -8.59 18.55 14.44
N LEU A 66 -7.69 17.88 13.72
CA LEU A 66 -8.03 17.01 12.60
C LEU A 66 -8.33 15.57 13.03
N ASP A 67 -8.31 15.26 14.33
CA ASP A 67 -8.46 13.91 14.89
C ASP A 67 -7.59 12.86 14.19
N VAL A 68 -6.31 13.20 13.96
CA VAL A 68 -5.34 12.32 13.30
C VAL A 68 -5.08 11.08 14.15
N GLU A 69 -5.16 9.90 13.52
CA GLU A 69 -5.00 8.63 14.23
C GLU A 69 -3.56 8.40 14.72
N ASP A 70 -3.42 7.86 15.94
CA ASP A 70 -2.14 7.74 16.64
C ASP A 70 -1.08 6.89 15.90
N ASP A 71 -1.51 5.97 15.04
CA ASP A 71 -0.64 5.12 14.23
C ASP A 71 0.11 5.90 13.14
N ILE A 72 -0.47 6.99 12.62
CA ILE A 72 0.14 7.81 11.57
C ILE A 72 0.77 9.11 12.09
N ARG A 73 0.46 9.53 13.33
CA ARG A 73 1.05 10.75 13.93
C ARG A 73 2.59 10.78 13.90
N PRO A 74 3.32 9.67 14.18
CA PRO A 74 4.78 9.68 14.12
C PRO A 74 5.35 10.00 12.73
N ALA A 75 4.59 9.69 11.66
CA ALA A 75 5.02 9.96 10.28
C ALA A 75 4.74 11.40 9.82
N ILE A 76 4.01 12.20 10.62
CA ILE A 76 3.63 13.58 10.31
C ILE A 76 4.52 14.61 11.02
N LEU A 77 5.22 14.20 12.09
CA LEU A 77 6.09 15.05 12.92
C LEU A 77 7.37 15.51 12.22
#